data_AF-A0A1F4F7N3-F1
#
_entry.id   AF-A0A1F4F7N3-F1
#
_cell.length_a   1.000
_cell.length_b   1.000
_cell.length_c   1.000
_cell.angle_alpha   90.00
_cell.angle_beta   90.00
_cell.angle_gamma   90.00
#
_symmetry.space_group_name_H-M   'P 1'
#
loop_
_entity.id
_entity.type
_entity.pdbx_description
1 polymer ?
#
loop_
_entity_poly.entity_id
_entity_poly.type
_entity_poly.pdbx_seq_one_letter_code
_entity_poly.pdbx_strand_id
1 'polypeptide(L)'
;MVPVNAPLSHVQQEAAYLARLGARVRAWRAERGTTRKVLAAASGVSERYLAQLEAGEGNISVLLLRKVARAMEVPVEALVREHDAAPRRSRIALLGLRGAGKSTLGAKLARALDVPFIELDREVENDAGASLGEVFSMYGQEAFRRFERRALERVLKQHERAVIAAGGSLVTDPGTYQLLLDRSYCVWLKASPEEHMARVIAQGDMRPFKGRSAALDEIRQLLADRERLYARADVTLDTSGRSAKQGLAALRALLAKEEA
;
A
#
# COMPACT_ATOMS: atom_id res chain seq x y z
N MET A 1 -4.88 19.57 23.44
CA MET A 1 -5.20 18.28 22.79
C MET A 1 -6.00 18.58 21.54
N VAL A 2 -5.32 18.71 20.40
CA VAL A 2 -5.95 19.01 19.10
C VAL A 2 -6.30 17.68 18.45
N PRO A 3 -7.52 17.47 17.92
CA PRO A 3 -7.85 16.22 17.25
C PRO A 3 -7.03 16.10 15.96
N VAL A 4 -6.19 15.06 15.87
CA VAL A 4 -5.26 14.80 14.75
C VAL A 4 -5.96 14.21 13.52
N ASN A 5 -7.29 14.17 13.47
CA ASN A 5 -8.04 13.77 12.28
C ASN A 5 -9.49 14.29 12.35
N ALA A 6 -9.67 15.59 12.17
CA ALA A 6 -10.97 16.08 11.74
C ALA A 6 -11.16 15.65 10.27
N PRO A 7 -12.32 15.11 9.86
CA PRO A 7 -12.60 14.86 8.46
C PRO A 7 -12.39 16.15 7.66
N LEU A 8 -11.74 16.03 6.50
CA LEU A 8 -11.53 17.17 5.59
C LEU A 8 -12.86 17.88 5.37
N SER A 9 -12.85 19.21 5.43
CA SER A 9 -14.04 19.99 5.10
C SER A 9 -14.46 19.71 3.65
N HIS A 10 -15.74 19.92 3.34
CA HIS A 10 -16.27 19.73 1.98
C HIS A 10 -15.41 20.45 0.92
N VAL A 11 -14.98 21.68 1.24
CA VAL A 11 -14.09 22.50 0.40
C VAL A 11 -12.72 21.84 0.17
N GLN A 12 -12.13 21.24 1.21
CA GLN A 12 -10.87 20.52 1.09
C GLN A 12 -11.01 19.23 0.26
N GLN A 13 -12.16 18.55 0.35
CA GLN A 13 -12.46 17.36 -0.45
C GLN A 13 -12.63 17.70 -1.94
N GLU A 14 -13.35 18.78 -2.24
CA GLU A 14 -13.52 19.30 -3.61
C GLU A 14 -12.19 19.72 -4.23
N ALA A 15 -11.36 20.49 -3.51
CA ALA A 15 -10.04 20.89 -3.99
C ALA A 15 -9.14 19.67 -4.26
N ALA A 16 -9.16 18.67 -3.36
CA ALA A 16 -8.40 17.44 -3.54
C ALA A 16 -8.90 16.63 -4.74
N TYR A 17 -10.21 16.62 -5.02
CA TYR A 17 -10.78 15.98 -6.20
C TYR A 17 -10.33 16.69 -7.49
N LEU A 18 -10.43 18.02 -7.54
CA LEU A 18 -10.02 18.80 -8.71
C LEU A 18 -8.52 18.65 -9.01
N ALA A 19 -7.67 18.62 -7.97
CA ALA A 19 -6.24 18.37 -8.13
C ALA A 19 -5.95 16.98 -8.74
N ARG A 20 -6.67 15.94 -8.31
CA ARG A 20 -6.56 14.59 -8.88
C ARG A 20 -7.02 14.53 -10.33
N LEU A 21 -8.16 15.16 -10.64
CA LEU A 21 -8.66 15.29 -12.00
C LEU A 21 -7.64 15.97 -12.91
N GLY A 22 -7.05 17.08 -12.48
CA GLY A 22 -6.01 17.78 -13.23
C GLY A 22 -4.76 16.93 -13.46
N ALA A 23 -4.33 16.18 -12.44
CA ALA A 23 -3.21 15.25 -12.56
C ALA A 23 -3.47 14.14 -13.59
N ARG A 24 -4.68 13.57 -13.63
CA ARG A 24 -5.07 12.57 -14.65
C ARG A 24 -5.02 13.14 -16.06
N VAL A 25 -5.58 14.33 -16.29
CA VAL A 25 -5.55 14.98 -17.61
C VAL A 25 -4.10 15.17 -18.08
N ARG A 26 -3.22 15.62 -17.17
CA ARG A 26 -1.80 15.79 -17.45
C ARG A 26 -1.11 14.47 -17.78
N ALA A 27 -1.40 13.40 -17.03
CA ALA A 27 -0.81 12.07 -17.23
C ALA A 27 -1.15 11.51 -18.62
N TRP A 28 -2.44 11.46 -18.95
CA TRP A 28 -2.90 11.01 -20.28
C TRP A 28 -2.31 11.84 -21.43
N ARG A 29 -2.18 13.17 -21.23
CA ARG A 29 -1.54 14.04 -22.23
C ARG A 29 -0.05 13.69 -22.40
N ALA A 30 0.65 13.46 -21.31
CA ALA A 30 2.09 13.13 -21.31
C ALA A 30 2.37 11.76 -21.93
N GLU A 31 1.54 10.74 -21.65
CA GLU A 31 1.64 9.40 -22.26
C GLU A 31 1.54 9.43 -23.78
N ARG A 32 0.74 10.37 -24.31
CA ARG A 32 0.58 10.60 -25.76
C ARG A 32 1.60 11.58 -26.34
N GLY A 33 2.62 11.99 -25.57
CA GLY A 33 3.63 12.95 -26.01
C GLY A 33 3.06 14.31 -26.46
N THR A 34 1.84 14.65 -26.04
CA THR A 34 1.11 15.81 -26.55
C THR A 34 1.39 17.05 -25.69
N THR A 35 1.61 18.21 -26.31
CA THR A 35 1.75 19.47 -25.55
C THR A 35 0.38 20.07 -25.24
N ARG A 36 0.29 20.96 -24.23
CA ARG A 36 -0.97 21.68 -23.95
C ARG A 36 -1.47 22.46 -25.17
N LYS A 37 -0.56 23.14 -25.89
CA LYS A 37 -0.87 23.83 -27.14
C LYS A 37 -1.49 22.91 -28.20
N VAL A 38 -0.95 21.71 -28.40
CA VAL A 38 -1.48 20.74 -29.36
C VAL A 38 -2.85 20.24 -28.93
N LEU A 39 -3.02 19.89 -27.65
CA LEU A 39 -4.31 19.44 -27.12
C LEU A 39 -5.38 20.54 -27.17
N ALA A 40 -5.00 21.81 -26.94
CA ALA A 40 -5.89 22.95 -27.05
C ALA A 40 -6.45 23.07 -28.48
N ALA A 41 -5.57 22.97 -29.48
CA ALA A 41 -5.96 22.99 -30.88
C ALA A 41 -6.89 21.82 -31.24
N ALA A 42 -6.58 20.61 -30.80
CA ALA A 42 -7.36 19.41 -31.11
C ALA A 42 -8.74 19.38 -30.42
N SER A 43 -8.85 19.91 -29.20
CA SER A 43 -10.10 19.92 -28.42
C SER A 43 -10.95 21.17 -28.64
N GLY A 44 -10.40 22.22 -29.26
CA GLY A 44 -11.05 23.53 -29.40
C GLY A 44 -11.26 24.24 -28.06
N VAL A 45 -10.43 23.96 -27.05
CA VAL A 45 -10.41 24.67 -25.77
C VAL A 45 -9.15 25.54 -25.69
N SER A 46 -9.15 26.58 -24.85
CA SER A 46 -7.97 27.44 -24.72
C SER A 46 -6.82 26.74 -23.97
N GLU A 47 -5.58 27.08 -24.32
CA GLU A 47 -4.40 26.58 -23.59
C GLU A 47 -4.41 27.02 -22.12
N ARG A 48 -4.96 28.22 -21.84
CA ARG A 48 -5.19 28.71 -20.47
C ARG A 48 -6.16 27.80 -19.70
N TYR A 49 -7.25 27.38 -20.34
CA TYR A 49 -8.19 26.44 -19.72
C TYR A 49 -7.52 25.10 -19.41
N LEU A 50 -6.71 24.55 -20.33
CA LEU A 50 -5.94 23.34 -20.06
C LEU A 50 -4.95 23.51 -18.91
N ALA A 51 -4.30 24.67 -18.79
CA ALA A 51 -3.41 24.96 -17.66
C ALA A 51 -4.17 24.95 -16.33
N GLN A 52 -5.34 25.60 -16.25
CA GLN A 52 -6.18 25.62 -15.06
C GLN A 52 -6.73 24.22 -14.72
N LEU A 53 -7.21 23.50 -15.74
CA LEU A 53 -7.67 22.12 -15.64
C LEU A 53 -6.58 21.22 -15.05
N GLU A 54 -5.37 21.23 -15.63
CA GLU A 54 -4.23 20.42 -15.15
C GLU A 54 -3.68 20.86 -13.79
N ALA A 55 -3.98 22.08 -13.34
CA ALA A 55 -3.67 22.56 -12.00
C ALA A 55 -4.76 22.22 -10.97
N GLY A 56 -5.94 21.76 -11.42
CA GLY A 56 -7.10 21.52 -10.54
C GLY A 56 -7.74 22.80 -10.03
N GLU A 57 -7.62 23.90 -10.79
CA GLU A 57 -8.08 25.22 -10.37
C GLU A 57 -9.43 25.59 -10.97
N GLY A 58 -10.33 26.11 -10.12
CA GLY A 58 -11.62 26.66 -10.54
C GLY A 58 -12.68 25.60 -10.87
N ASN A 59 -13.79 26.06 -11.43
CA ASN A 59 -14.91 25.20 -11.78
C ASN A 59 -14.74 24.65 -13.21
N ILE A 60 -14.59 23.33 -13.32
CA ILE A 60 -14.32 22.66 -14.59
C ILE A 60 -15.65 22.35 -15.29
N SER A 61 -15.89 23.01 -16.42
CA SER A 61 -17.05 22.70 -17.27
C SER A 61 -16.98 21.27 -17.80
N VAL A 62 -18.01 20.46 -17.51
CA VAL A 62 -18.14 19.07 -18.00
C VAL A 62 -18.14 18.98 -19.52
N LEU A 63 -18.66 20.00 -20.22
CA LEU A 63 -18.68 20.04 -21.69
C LEU A 63 -17.29 20.26 -22.28
N LEU A 64 -16.50 21.15 -21.67
CA LEU A 64 -15.11 21.37 -22.08
C LEU A 64 -14.25 20.16 -21.74
N LEU A 65 -14.45 19.55 -20.57
CA LEU A 65 -13.79 18.30 -20.19
C LEU A 65 -14.08 17.16 -21.18
N ARG A 66 -15.33 17.05 -21.66
CA ARG A 66 -15.70 16.06 -22.69
C ARG A 66 -15.01 16.31 -24.03
N LYS A 67 -14.79 17.58 -24.41
CA LYS A 67 -14.01 17.92 -25.62
C LYS A 67 -12.54 17.52 -25.47
N VAL A 68 -11.95 17.78 -24.30
CA VAL A 68 -10.57 17.37 -23.97
C VAL A 68 -10.45 15.85 -24.00
N ALA A 69 -11.37 15.12 -23.36
CA ALA A 69 -11.40 13.65 -23.38
C ALA A 69 -11.45 13.09 -24.80
N ARG A 70 -12.33 13.63 -25.65
CA ARG A 70 -12.46 13.24 -27.07
C ARG A 70 -11.18 13.49 -27.87
N ALA A 71 -10.55 14.65 -27.69
CA ALA A 71 -9.29 14.96 -28.37
C ALA A 71 -8.13 14.06 -27.92
N MET A 72 -8.24 13.49 -26.72
CA MET A 72 -7.31 12.50 -26.18
C MET A 72 -7.77 11.06 -26.43
N GLU A 73 -8.86 10.86 -27.19
CA GLU A 73 -9.47 9.56 -27.48
C GLU A 73 -9.67 8.68 -26.24
N VAL A 74 -10.09 9.29 -25.12
CA VAL A 74 -10.44 8.59 -23.90
C VAL A 74 -11.89 8.86 -23.52
N PRO A 75 -12.56 7.88 -22.88
CA PRO A 75 -13.86 8.13 -22.26
C PRO A 75 -13.76 9.23 -21.20
N VAL A 76 -14.78 10.09 -21.08
CA VAL A 76 -14.77 11.18 -20.10
C VAL A 76 -14.76 10.66 -18.67
N GLU A 77 -15.37 9.50 -18.43
CA GLU A 77 -15.35 8.78 -17.15
C GLU A 77 -13.94 8.41 -16.71
N ALA A 78 -12.96 8.25 -17.61
CA ALA A 78 -11.56 8.04 -17.23
C ALA A 78 -10.92 9.28 -16.60
N LEU A 79 -11.44 10.49 -16.90
CA LEU A 79 -10.95 11.75 -16.35
C LEU A 79 -11.65 12.14 -15.03
N VAL A 80 -12.92 11.75 -14.85
CA VAL A 80 -13.72 12.12 -13.67
C VAL A 80 -13.78 11.04 -12.58
N ARG A 81 -12.97 9.98 -12.68
CA ARG A 81 -12.95 8.93 -11.64
C ARG A 81 -12.68 9.55 -10.25
N GLU A 82 -13.52 9.25 -9.28
CA GLU A 82 -13.32 9.74 -7.91
C GLU A 82 -12.04 9.20 -7.27
N HIS A 83 -11.64 8.00 -7.68
CA HIS A 83 -10.50 7.28 -7.14
C HIS A 83 -9.50 6.93 -8.26
N ASP A 84 -8.30 7.49 -8.17
CA ASP A 84 -7.11 7.08 -8.96
C ASP A 84 -6.42 5.83 -8.41
N ALA A 85 -6.90 5.30 -7.29
CA ALA A 85 -6.39 4.05 -6.77
C ALA A 85 -6.99 2.92 -7.61
N ALA A 86 -6.15 2.08 -8.20
CA ALA A 86 -6.51 0.69 -8.40
C ALA A 86 -7.31 0.23 -7.15
N PRO A 87 -8.50 -0.36 -7.30
CA PRO A 87 -9.40 -0.65 -6.17
C PRO A 87 -8.59 -1.24 -5.02
N ARG A 88 -8.82 -0.89 -3.74
CA ARG A 88 -7.98 -1.32 -2.60
C ARG A 88 -7.53 -2.79 -2.69
N ARG A 89 -8.39 -3.67 -3.22
CA ARG A 89 -8.15 -5.10 -3.48
C ARG A 89 -7.13 -5.47 -4.57
N SER A 90 -6.76 -4.53 -5.43
CA SER A 90 -5.69 -4.66 -6.42
C SER A 90 -4.32 -4.84 -5.75
N ARG A 91 -4.16 -4.31 -4.53
CA ARG A 91 -2.97 -4.50 -3.71
C ARG A 91 -3.33 -5.30 -2.46
N ILE A 92 -2.65 -6.41 -2.24
CA ILE A 92 -2.88 -7.26 -1.07
C ILE A 92 -1.70 -7.07 -0.11
N ALA A 93 -1.94 -6.47 1.05
CA ALA A 93 -0.93 -6.26 2.08
C ALA A 93 -1.00 -7.37 3.14
N LEU A 94 0.09 -8.08 3.37
CA LEU A 94 0.21 -9.12 4.38
C LEU A 94 0.83 -8.55 5.65
N LEU A 95 0.08 -8.61 6.75
CA LEU A 95 0.47 -8.14 8.08
C LEU A 95 0.78 -9.34 9.01
N GLY A 96 1.57 -9.08 10.05
CA GLY A 96 1.86 -10.05 11.11
C GLY A 96 3.33 -10.03 11.51
N LEU A 97 3.66 -10.68 12.63
CA LEU A 97 5.05 -10.77 13.09
C LEU A 97 5.94 -11.58 12.14
N ARG A 98 7.25 -11.48 12.33
CA ARG A 98 8.21 -12.38 11.67
C ARG A 98 7.84 -13.83 12.01
N GLY A 99 7.95 -14.74 11.04
CA GLY A 99 7.44 -16.11 11.19
C GLY A 99 5.93 -16.30 10.87
N ALA A 100 5.14 -15.22 10.69
CA ALA A 100 3.72 -15.36 10.30
C ALA A 100 3.51 -16.01 8.91
N GLY A 101 4.56 -16.14 8.10
CA GLY A 101 4.47 -16.70 6.75
C GLY A 101 4.23 -15.67 5.64
N LYS A 102 4.40 -14.36 5.91
CA LYS A 102 4.23 -13.27 4.93
C LYS A 102 5.03 -13.48 3.65
N SER A 103 6.34 -13.75 3.74
CA SER A 103 7.18 -13.96 2.57
C SER A 103 6.79 -15.22 1.78
N THR A 104 6.54 -16.33 2.48
CA THR A 104 6.19 -17.61 1.86
C THR A 104 4.82 -17.59 1.18
N LEU A 105 3.79 -17.11 1.88
CA LEU A 105 2.43 -17.02 1.33
C LEU A 105 2.33 -15.88 0.32
N GLY A 106 3.00 -14.75 0.57
CA GLY A 106 3.02 -13.61 -0.33
C GLY A 106 3.64 -13.93 -1.69
N ALA A 107 4.82 -14.55 -1.70
CA ALA A 107 5.46 -14.96 -2.95
C ALA A 107 4.60 -15.96 -3.75
N LYS A 108 3.95 -16.90 -3.07
CA LYS A 108 3.05 -17.87 -3.71
C LYS A 108 1.77 -17.22 -4.23
N LEU A 109 1.18 -16.30 -3.47
CA LEU A 109 -0.02 -15.58 -3.87
C LEU A 109 0.26 -14.67 -5.06
N ALA A 110 1.36 -13.92 -5.04
CA ALA A 110 1.79 -13.06 -6.12
C ALA A 110 1.95 -13.82 -7.44
N ARG A 111 2.63 -14.99 -7.40
CA ARG A 111 2.73 -15.90 -8.55
C ARG A 111 1.38 -16.41 -9.04
N ALA A 112 0.46 -16.72 -8.13
CA ALA A 112 -0.87 -17.21 -8.50
C ALA A 112 -1.77 -16.12 -9.12
N LEU A 113 -1.52 -14.85 -8.79
CA LEU A 113 -2.26 -13.68 -9.29
C LEU A 113 -1.57 -12.99 -10.47
N ASP A 114 -0.37 -13.43 -10.84
CA ASP A 114 0.50 -12.80 -11.83
C ASP A 114 0.76 -11.31 -11.55
N VAL A 115 1.17 -11.02 -10.31
CA VAL A 115 1.50 -9.66 -9.86
C VAL A 115 2.85 -9.65 -9.13
N PRO A 116 3.52 -8.49 -9.02
CA PRO A 116 4.75 -8.36 -8.24
C PRO A 116 4.56 -8.75 -6.76
N PHE A 117 5.57 -9.43 -6.21
CA PHE A 117 5.73 -9.62 -4.78
C PHE A 117 6.76 -8.62 -4.25
N ILE A 118 6.38 -7.83 -3.24
CA ILE A 118 7.20 -6.75 -2.70
C ILE A 118 7.35 -6.97 -1.20
N GLU A 119 8.60 -6.99 -0.71
CA GLU A 119 8.90 -7.03 0.72
C GLU A 119 9.32 -5.63 1.15
N LEU A 120 8.52 -4.99 2.00
CA LEU A 120 8.76 -3.59 2.35
C LEU A 120 10.10 -3.39 3.07
N ASP A 121 10.52 -4.38 3.87
CA ASP A 121 11.82 -4.41 4.53
C ASP A 121 12.97 -4.32 3.50
N ARG A 122 12.87 -5.00 2.35
CA ARG A 122 13.88 -4.90 1.27
C ARG A 122 13.83 -3.55 0.57
N GLU A 123 12.64 -2.98 0.40
CA GLU A 123 12.50 -1.64 -0.18
C GLU A 123 13.09 -0.54 0.73
N VAL A 124 13.06 -0.75 2.05
CA VAL A 124 13.76 0.08 3.03
C VAL A 124 15.27 -0.07 2.90
N GLU A 125 15.79 -1.29 2.85
CA GLU A 125 17.22 -1.55 2.68
C GLU A 125 17.77 -0.94 1.39
N ASN A 126 17.01 -1.06 0.30
CA ASN A 126 17.35 -0.48 -1.00
C ASN A 126 17.36 1.07 -0.96
N ASP A 127 16.39 1.70 -0.27
CA ASP A 127 16.33 3.16 -0.13
C ASP A 127 17.41 3.71 0.80
N ALA A 128 17.79 2.94 1.83
CA ALA A 128 18.84 3.31 2.78
C ALA A 128 20.26 3.00 2.28
N GLY A 129 20.41 2.08 1.31
CA GLY A 129 21.71 1.56 0.88
C GLY A 129 22.44 0.77 1.98
N ALA A 130 21.69 0.24 2.95
CA ALA A 130 22.20 -0.44 4.14
C ALA A 130 21.20 -1.50 4.62
N SER A 131 21.68 -2.53 5.31
CA SER A 131 20.82 -3.55 5.93
C SER A 131 19.95 -2.95 7.03
N LEU A 132 18.83 -3.59 7.36
CA LEU A 132 17.99 -3.14 8.47
C LEU A 132 18.76 -3.03 9.79
N GLY A 133 19.68 -3.96 10.05
CA GLY A 133 20.53 -3.94 11.24
C GLY A 133 21.37 -2.67 11.33
N GLU A 134 21.99 -2.27 10.22
CA GLU A 134 22.77 -1.04 10.11
C GLU A 134 21.88 0.21 10.23
N VAL A 135 20.68 0.18 9.62
CA VAL A 135 19.72 1.28 9.73
C VAL A 135 19.36 1.54 11.19
N PHE A 136 19.06 0.47 11.95
CA PHE A 136 18.75 0.59 13.37
C PHE A 136 19.96 1.02 14.21
N SER A 137 21.17 0.49 13.95
CA SER A 137 22.35 0.82 14.74
C SER A 137 22.90 2.23 14.48
N MET A 138 22.83 2.70 13.24
CA MET A 138 23.43 3.98 12.84
C MET A 138 22.43 5.14 12.94
N TYR A 139 21.17 4.93 12.54
CA TYR A 139 20.19 6.01 12.42
C TYR A 139 19.02 5.91 13.41
N GLY A 140 18.91 4.77 14.12
CA GLY A 140 17.89 4.55 15.13
C GLY A 140 16.49 4.29 14.56
N GLN A 141 15.54 4.07 15.47
CA GLN A 141 14.19 3.63 15.14
C GLN A 141 13.39 4.69 14.37
N GLU A 142 13.53 5.98 14.70
CA GLU A 142 12.79 7.05 14.01
C GLU A 142 13.20 7.17 12.54
N ALA A 143 14.48 6.99 12.24
CA ALA A 143 14.94 6.99 10.85
C ALA A 143 14.38 5.80 10.08
N PHE A 144 14.38 4.60 10.69
CA PHE A 144 13.73 3.43 10.11
C PHE A 144 12.26 3.73 9.77
N ARG A 145 11.50 4.41 10.63
CA ARG A 145 10.10 4.79 10.33
C ARG A 145 9.98 5.70 9.12
N ARG A 146 10.89 6.67 8.97
CA ARG A 146 10.91 7.55 7.80
C ARG A 146 11.20 6.76 6.51
N PHE A 147 12.16 5.83 6.56
CA PHE A 147 12.43 4.95 5.42
C PHE A 147 11.25 4.02 5.12
N GLU A 148 10.64 3.41 6.14
CA GLU A 148 9.47 2.51 6.02
C GLU A 148 8.30 3.22 5.34
N ARG A 149 8.01 4.47 5.75
CA ARG A 149 6.98 5.29 5.13
C ARG A 149 7.29 5.63 3.67
N ARG A 150 8.50 6.11 3.38
CA ARG A 150 8.93 6.46 2.01
C ARG A 150 8.90 5.25 1.08
N ALA A 151 9.37 4.10 1.56
CA ALA A 151 9.31 2.84 0.83
C ALA A 151 7.86 2.49 0.49
N LEU A 152 6.93 2.62 1.45
CA LEU A 152 5.52 2.33 1.21
C LEU A 152 4.92 3.30 0.18
N GLU A 153 5.14 4.60 0.34
CA GLU A 153 4.66 5.62 -0.61
C GLU A 153 5.16 5.35 -2.03
N ARG A 154 6.44 4.98 -2.18
CA ARG A 154 7.05 4.62 -3.46
C ARG A 154 6.41 3.36 -4.05
N VAL A 155 6.26 2.30 -3.26
CA VAL A 155 5.63 1.03 -3.71
C VAL A 155 4.20 1.27 -4.18
N LEU A 156 3.41 2.02 -3.41
CA LEU A 156 2.03 2.33 -3.76
C LEU A 156 1.93 3.17 -5.04
N LYS A 157 2.90 4.05 -5.29
CA LYS A 157 2.99 4.86 -6.50
C LYS A 157 3.42 4.05 -7.73
N GLN A 158 4.35 3.12 -7.58
CA GLN A 158 4.95 2.35 -8.68
C GLN A 158 4.11 1.15 -9.10
N HIS A 159 3.34 0.57 -8.19
CA HIS A 159 2.61 -0.67 -8.43
C HIS A 159 1.12 -0.45 -8.23
N GLU A 160 0.33 -0.55 -9.29
CA GLU A 160 -1.14 -0.56 -9.20
C GLU A 160 -1.69 -1.86 -8.63
N ARG A 161 -1.03 -2.98 -8.97
CA ARG A 161 -1.33 -4.32 -8.47
C ARG A 161 -0.08 -4.95 -7.88
N ALA A 162 -0.15 -5.49 -6.66
CA ALA A 162 0.97 -6.14 -5.99
C ALA A 162 0.51 -6.96 -4.77
N VAL A 163 1.34 -7.89 -4.35
CA VAL A 163 1.29 -8.45 -3.00
C VAL A 163 2.44 -7.86 -2.18
N ILE A 164 2.13 -7.21 -1.07
CA ILE A 164 3.08 -6.47 -0.24
C ILE A 164 3.22 -7.19 1.10
N ALA A 165 4.42 -7.63 1.46
CA ALA A 165 4.72 -8.07 2.82
C ALA A 165 5.21 -6.88 3.66
N ALA A 166 4.41 -6.45 4.62
CA ALA A 166 4.75 -5.35 5.52
C ALA A 166 5.69 -5.81 6.64
N GLY A 167 6.55 -4.90 7.11
CA GLY A 167 7.36 -5.10 8.30
C GLY A 167 6.48 -5.38 9.53
N GLY A 168 6.93 -6.25 10.43
CA GLY A 168 6.13 -6.64 11.60
C GLY A 168 5.80 -5.49 12.54
N SER A 169 6.63 -4.43 12.54
CA SER A 169 6.44 -3.23 13.35
C SER A 169 5.67 -2.11 12.64
N LEU A 170 5.33 -2.23 11.35
CA LEU A 170 4.67 -1.16 10.59
C LEU A 170 3.39 -0.67 11.26
N VAL A 171 2.62 -1.61 11.82
CA VAL A 171 1.34 -1.33 12.49
C VAL A 171 1.44 -0.39 13.69
N THR A 172 2.63 -0.19 14.26
CA THR A 172 2.85 0.69 15.40
C THR A 172 3.17 2.13 14.99
N ASP A 173 3.30 2.44 13.69
CA ASP A 173 3.36 3.81 13.18
C ASP A 173 1.97 4.19 12.62
N PRO A 174 1.19 5.05 13.31
CA PRO A 174 -0.19 5.30 12.92
C PRO A 174 -0.35 5.86 11.50
N GLY A 175 0.57 6.74 11.06
CA GLY A 175 0.50 7.38 9.75
C GLY A 175 0.77 6.41 8.61
N THR A 176 1.84 5.62 8.71
CA THR A 176 2.20 4.61 7.70
C THR A 176 1.19 3.48 7.67
N TYR A 177 0.70 3.05 8.84
CA TYR A 177 -0.32 2.01 8.89
C TYR A 177 -1.64 2.48 8.29
N GLN A 178 -2.08 3.70 8.58
CA GLN A 178 -3.28 4.27 7.97
C GLN A 178 -3.15 4.34 6.44
N LEU A 179 -2.00 4.79 5.93
CA LEU A 179 -1.72 4.80 4.49
C LEU A 179 -1.84 3.39 3.87
N LEU A 180 -1.32 2.36 4.54
CA LEU A 180 -1.41 0.98 4.05
C LEU A 180 -2.87 0.50 4.02
N LEU A 181 -3.63 0.75 5.08
CA LEU A 181 -5.05 0.41 5.19
C LEU A 181 -5.86 1.12 4.09
N ASP A 182 -5.64 2.40 3.85
CA ASP A 182 -6.41 3.17 2.86
C ASP A 182 -6.14 2.76 1.41
N ARG A 183 -4.98 2.14 1.14
CA ARG A 183 -4.49 1.91 -0.24
C ARG A 183 -4.35 0.44 -0.62
N SER A 184 -4.58 -0.47 0.31
CA SER A 184 -4.46 -1.91 0.11
C SER A 184 -5.60 -2.66 0.81
N TYR A 185 -5.80 -3.92 0.40
CA TYR A 185 -6.58 -4.89 1.14
C TYR A 185 -5.65 -5.66 2.08
N CYS A 186 -5.84 -5.46 3.37
CA CYS A 186 -4.93 -5.93 4.41
C CYS A 186 -5.38 -7.28 4.96
N VAL A 187 -4.47 -8.26 4.95
CA VAL A 187 -4.66 -9.59 5.51
C VAL A 187 -3.71 -9.77 6.68
N TRP A 188 -4.26 -9.95 7.88
CA TRP A 188 -3.46 -10.36 9.03
C TRP A 188 -3.21 -11.87 9.01
N LEU A 189 -1.94 -12.27 8.88
CA LEU A 189 -1.51 -13.64 9.06
C LEU A 189 -1.23 -13.90 10.54
N LYS A 190 -2.09 -14.69 11.19
CA LYS A 190 -1.92 -15.12 12.58
C LYS A 190 -1.22 -16.49 12.61
N ALA A 191 -0.34 -16.67 13.59
CA ALA A 191 0.26 -17.97 13.91
C ALA A 191 0.41 -18.06 15.43
N SER A 192 0.50 -19.27 15.98
CA SER A 192 0.81 -19.46 17.39
C SER A 192 2.22 -18.91 17.71
N PRO A 193 2.46 -18.40 18.94
CA PRO A 193 3.78 -17.96 19.37
C PRO A 193 4.87 -19.02 19.13
N GLU A 194 4.55 -20.29 19.38
CA GLU A 194 5.43 -21.43 19.20
C GLU A 194 5.81 -21.62 17.72
N GLU A 195 4.87 -21.43 16.80
CA GLU A 195 5.14 -21.49 15.36
C GLU A 195 5.91 -20.28 14.84
N HIS A 196 5.64 -19.08 15.36
CA HIS A 196 6.46 -17.91 15.08
C HIS A 196 7.93 -18.20 15.40
N MET A 197 8.20 -18.69 16.61
CA MET A 197 9.55 -19.03 17.05
C MET A 197 10.17 -20.14 16.18
N ALA A 198 9.45 -21.23 15.94
CA ALA A 198 9.96 -22.34 15.13
C ALA A 198 10.32 -21.92 13.70
N ARG A 199 9.49 -21.08 13.07
CA ARG A 199 9.72 -20.58 11.70
C ARG A 199 10.87 -19.57 11.65
N VAL A 200 11.00 -18.71 12.66
CA VAL A 200 12.12 -17.75 12.77
C VAL A 200 13.46 -18.48 12.92
N ILE A 201 13.49 -19.53 13.76
CA ILE A 201 14.65 -20.40 13.94
C ILE A 201 15.05 -21.08 12.62
N ALA A 202 14.08 -21.66 11.91
CA ALA A 202 14.32 -22.31 10.63
C ALA A 202 14.88 -21.36 9.54
N GLN A 203 14.67 -20.04 9.70
CA GLN A 203 15.20 -19.00 8.82
C GLN A 203 16.61 -18.54 9.21
N GLY A 204 17.27 -19.18 10.17
CA GLY A 204 18.64 -18.88 10.59
C GLY A 204 18.76 -17.66 11.52
N ASP A 205 17.64 -17.14 12.01
CA ASP A 205 17.65 -16.09 13.02
C ASP A 205 17.80 -16.73 14.41
N MET A 206 19.02 -16.67 14.93
CA MET A 206 19.40 -17.30 16.20
C MET A 206 19.12 -16.42 17.44
N ARG A 207 18.60 -15.20 17.26
CA ARG A 207 18.19 -14.32 18.38
C ARG A 207 17.25 -15.02 19.38
N PRO A 208 16.30 -15.89 18.96
CA PRO A 208 15.44 -16.66 19.86
C PRO A 208 16.16 -17.75 20.69
N PHE A 209 17.41 -18.11 20.40
CA PHE A 209 18.14 -19.15 21.14
C PHE A 209 18.85 -18.65 22.40
N LYS A 210 19.15 -17.34 22.49
CA LYS A 210 19.67 -16.74 23.73
C LYS A 210 18.53 -16.58 24.73
N GLY A 211 18.21 -17.65 25.46
CA GLY A 211 17.13 -17.66 26.45
C GLY A 211 15.76 -18.03 25.86
N ARG A 212 15.62 -19.26 25.35
CA ARG A 212 14.42 -19.78 24.66
C ARG A 212 13.07 -19.50 25.38
N SER A 213 13.04 -19.50 26.72
CA SER A 213 11.84 -19.13 27.48
C SER A 213 11.53 -17.63 27.36
N ALA A 214 12.53 -16.78 27.61
CA ALA A 214 12.39 -15.33 27.49
C ALA A 214 11.99 -14.91 26.07
N ALA A 215 12.57 -15.53 25.04
CA ALA A 215 12.22 -15.25 23.65
C ALA A 215 10.77 -15.60 23.29
N LEU A 216 10.23 -16.71 23.84
CA LEU A 216 8.83 -17.08 23.62
C LEU A 216 7.88 -16.12 24.34
N ASP A 217 8.22 -15.73 25.56
CA ASP A 217 7.44 -14.76 26.34
C ASP A 217 7.47 -13.36 25.70
N GLU A 218 8.60 -12.95 25.12
CA GLU A 218 8.71 -11.73 24.30
C GLU A 218 7.79 -11.79 23.08
N ILE A 219 7.74 -12.91 22.36
CA ILE A 219 6.82 -13.08 21.21
C ILE A 219 5.37 -12.98 21.68
N ARG A 220 5.02 -13.61 22.80
CA ARG A 220 3.67 -13.54 23.39
C ARG A 220 3.30 -12.11 23.73
N GLN A 221 4.19 -11.38 24.41
CA GLN A 221 3.97 -9.97 24.75
C GLN A 221 3.81 -9.12 23.50
N LEU A 222 4.67 -9.29 22.51
CA LEU A 222 4.63 -8.54 21.26
C LEU A 222 3.35 -8.77 20.46
N LEU A 223 2.85 -10.02 20.45
CA LEU A 223 1.56 -10.36 19.85
C LEU A 223 0.42 -9.68 20.61
N ALA A 224 0.42 -9.74 21.95
CA ALA A 224 -0.61 -9.12 22.78
C ALA A 224 -0.67 -7.60 22.57
N ASP A 225 0.49 -6.93 22.57
CA ASP A 225 0.59 -5.48 22.37
C ASP A 225 0.08 -5.03 21.00
N ARG A 226 0.28 -5.88 19.97
CA ARG A 226 -0.05 -5.55 18.57
C ARG A 226 -1.35 -6.15 18.08
N GLU A 227 -2.03 -6.99 18.88
CA GLU A 227 -3.25 -7.70 18.45
C GLU A 227 -4.33 -6.71 18.01
N ARG A 228 -4.58 -5.67 18.79
CA ARG A 228 -5.56 -4.62 18.43
C ARG A 228 -5.19 -3.87 17.16
N LEU A 229 -3.89 -3.71 16.88
CA LEU A 229 -3.42 -3.03 15.67
C LEU A 229 -3.59 -3.96 14.46
N TYR A 230 -3.17 -5.23 14.56
CA TYR A 230 -3.37 -6.20 13.48
C TYR A 230 -4.84 -6.49 13.20
N ALA A 231 -5.70 -6.47 14.21
CA ALA A 231 -7.14 -6.68 14.06
C ALA A 231 -7.86 -5.60 13.23
N ARG A 232 -7.20 -4.48 12.92
CA ARG A 232 -7.70 -3.46 11.97
C ARG A 232 -7.57 -3.89 10.49
N ALA A 233 -6.90 -5.01 10.21
CA ALA A 233 -6.86 -5.61 8.88
C ALA A 233 -8.28 -5.94 8.40
N ASP A 234 -8.49 -5.98 7.08
CA ASP A 234 -9.78 -6.31 6.49
C ASP A 234 -10.18 -7.75 6.81
N VAL A 235 -9.22 -8.68 6.81
CA VAL A 235 -9.44 -10.09 7.16
C VAL A 235 -8.26 -10.67 7.93
N THR A 236 -8.56 -11.72 8.70
CA THR A 236 -7.55 -12.51 9.42
C THR A 236 -7.47 -13.93 8.85
N LEU A 237 -6.26 -14.42 8.64
CA LEU A 237 -5.98 -15.79 8.27
C LEU A 237 -5.08 -16.44 9.33
N ASP A 238 -5.63 -17.42 10.05
CA ASP A 238 -4.80 -18.28 10.89
C ASP A 238 -4.02 -19.28 10.03
N THR A 239 -2.70 -19.29 10.22
CA THR A 239 -1.75 -20.16 9.54
C THR A 239 -1.22 -21.27 10.46
N SER A 240 -1.72 -21.35 11.69
CA SER A 240 -1.32 -22.37 12.68
C SER A 240 -1.74 -23.77 12.22
N GLY A 241 -0.83 -24.73 12.32
CA GLY A 241 -1.02 -26.12 11.90
C GLY A 241 -1.19 -26.30 10.38
N ARG A 242 -0.97 -25.26 9.57
CA ARG A 242 -1.19 -25.31 8.11
C ARG A 242 0.13 -25.34 7.36
N SER A 243 0.22 -26.24 6.39
CA SER A 243 1.27 -26.18 5.37
C SER A 243 1.12 -24.92 4.52
N ALA A 244 2.22 -24.47 3.89
CA ALA A 244 2.16 -23.32 2.97
C ALA A 244 1.17 -23.52 1.80
N LYS A 245 0.88 -24.77 1.40
CA LYS A 245 -0.12 -25.08 0.37
C LYS A 245 -1.54 -24.85 0.90
N GLN A 246 -1.85 -25.34 2.10
CA GLN A 246 -3.14 -25.13 2.76
C GLN A 246 -3.37 -23.65 3.09
N GLY A 247 -2.34 -22.96 3.59
CA GLY A 247 -2.40 -21.52 3.85
C GLY A 247 -2.70 -20.70 2.59
N LEU A 248 -2.06 -21.03 1.47
CA LEU A 248 -2.34 -20.37 0.18
C LEU A 248 -3.78 -20.64 -0.30
N ALA A 249 -4.25 -21.87 -0.21
CA ALA A 249 -5.62 -22.22 -0.60
C ALA A 249 -6.65 -21.44 0.23
N ALA A 250 -6.44 -21.37 1.55
CA ALA A 250 -7.29 -20.61 2.46
C ALA A 250 -7.23 -19.10 2.16
N LEU A 251 -6.04 -18.55 1.90
CA LEU A 251 -5.86 -17.15 1.52
C LEU A 251 -6.63 -16.82 0.24
N ARG A 252 -6.52 -17.66 -0.80
CA ARG A 252 -7.26 -17.46 -2.05
C ARG A 252 -8.78 -17.54 -1.85
N ALA A 253 -9.24 -18.48 -1.02
CA ALA A 253 -10.66 -18.62 -0.71
C ALA A 253 -11.21 -17.39 0.04
N LEU A 254 -10.43 -16.81 0.96
CA LEU A 254 -10.82 -15.57 1.64
C LEU A 254 -10.94 -14.41 0.66
N LEU A 255 -9.97 -14.25 -0.25
CA LEU A 255 -9.99 -13.18 -1.24
C LEU A 255 -11.15 -13.32 -2.24
N ALA A 256 -11.54 -14.55 -2.60
CA ALA A 256 -12.64 -14.81 -3.52
C ALA A 256 -14.04 -14.64 -2.90
N LYS A 257 -14.24 -14.98 -1.62
CA LYS A 257 -15.54 -14.86 -0.93
C LYS A 257 -16.02 -13.42 -0.78
N GLU A 258 -15.08 -12.49 -0.83
CA GLU A 258 -15.31 -11.07 -0.64
C GLU A 258 -15.66 -10.37 -1.96
N GLU A 259 -15.39 -10.98 -3.11
CA GLU A 259 -15.75 -10.48 -4.46
C GLU A 259 -17.23 -10.73 -4.84
N ALA A 260 -17.94 -11.59 -4.11
CA ALA A 260 -19.35 -11.96 -4.32
C ALA A 260 -20.28 -11.17 -3.40
#